data_AF-D2RLY7-F1
#
_entry.id   AF-D2RLY7-F1
#
_cell.length_a   1.000
_cell.length_b   1.000
_cell.length_c   1.000
_cell.angle_alpha   90.00
_cell.angle_beta   90.00
_cell.angle_gamma   90.00
#
_symmetry.space_group_name_H-M   'P 1'
#
loop_
_entity.id
_entity.type
_entity.pdbx_description
1 polymer ?
#
loop_
_entity_poly.entity_id
_entity_poly.type
_entity_poly.pdbx_seq_one_letter_code
_entity_poly.pdbx_strand_id
1 'polypeptide(L)'
;MEQMELTGEILPGIPVEVHPFPPFLPETARVLILGTFPPAAEKRAMDFYYPNFQNDMWRILGMVYFSDPDHFRKGMEKAFDPTRIRLFLAETGIALGPTVLRAQREKGNASDKFLHVVEEASLAAMLRQIPHCRLLITTGEKATEIVLHQCTNPPKLPRTGTSVPITLDGRDLLLSRLPSTSRAYPMKLEKKAEMYKEVLLQAAPPDAGLGSRGAGLDV
;
A
#
# COMPACT_ATOMS: atom_id res chain seq x y z
N MET A 1 14.05 26.71 0.87
CA MET A 1 13.32 25.89 -0.11
C MET A 1 14.34 24.96 -0.72
N GLU A 2 14.43 23.74 -0.21
CA GLU A 2 15.22 22.68 -0.85
C GLU A 2 14.66 22.48 -2.25
N GLN A 3 15.50 22.58 -3.27
CA GLN A 3 15.13 22.22 -4.64
C GLN A 3 14.78 20.74 -4.63
N MET A 4 13.49 20.42 -4.74
CA MET A 4 13.02 19.04 -4.82
C MET A 4 13.48 18.47 -6.17
N GLU A 5 14.37 17.49 -6.13
CA GLU A 5 14.86 16.79 -7.33
C GLU A 5 13.72 15.98 -7.94
N LEU A 6 13.32 16.33 -9.16
CA LEU A 6 12.44 15.49 -9.97
C LEU A 6 13.21 14.21 -10.31
N THR A 7 12.61 13.06 -10.03
CA THR A 7 13.19 11.75 -10.38
C THR A 7 12.93 11.38 -11.84
N GLY A 8 12.07 12.12 -12.54
CA GLY A 8 11.76 11.91 -13.96
C GLY A 8 11.42 13.21 -14.71
N GLU A 9 11.62 13.21 -16.03
CA GLU A 9 11.26 14.32 -16.92
C GLU A 9 9.74 14.54 -16.97
N ILE A 10 9.29 15.77 -17.25
CA ILE A 10 7.85 16.05 -17.44
C ILE A 10 7.50 15.84 -18.92
N LEU A 11 6.61 14.87 -19.20
CA LEU A 11 6.13 14.61 -20.55
C LEU A 11 5.25 15.78 -21.05
N PRO A 12 5.46 16.29 -22.27
CA PRO A 12 4.67 17.39 -22.81
C PRO A 12 3.22 16.96 -23.05
N GLY A 13 2.27 17.85 -22.73
CA GLY A 13 0.85 17.65 -23.02
C GLY A 13 0.12 16.66 -22.10
N ILE A 14 0.78 16.10 -21.09
CA ILE A 14 0.16 15.23 -20.08
C ILE A 14 0.17 15.96 -18.72
N PRO A 15 -0.95 16.06 -18.01
CA PRO A 15 -0.98 16.75 -16.72
C PRO A 15 -0.19 15.98 -15.64
N VAL A 16 0.60 16.70 -14.85
CA VAL A 16 1.24 16.15 -13.64
C VAL A 16 0.21 16.11 -12.51
N GLU A 17 -0.11 14.92 -12.04
CA GLU A 17 -0.96 14.67 -10.88
C GLU A 17 -0.12 14.52 -9.62
N VAL A 18 -0.64 15.00 -8.49
CA VAL A 18 -0.05 14.80 -7.15
C VAL A 18 -0.81 13.70 -6.42
N HIS A 19 -0.10 12.87 -5.65
CA HIS A 19 -0.72 11.85 -4.82
C HIS A 19 -1.65 12.55 -3.79
N PRO A 20 -2.96 12.24 -3.79
CA PRO A 20 -3.96 12.97 -3.03
C PRO A 20 -3.94 12.68 -1.53
N PHE A 21 -3.35 11.56 -1.11
CA PHE A 21 -3.40 11.12 0.27
C PHE A 21 -2.02 11.25 0.92
N PRO A 22 -1.93 11.86 2.11
CA PRO A 22 -0.72 11.79 2.91
C PRO A 22 -0.50 10.34 3.38
N PRO A 23 0.75 9.92 3.59
CA PRO A 23 1.06 8.64 4.23
C PRO A 23 0.29 8.46 5.54
N PHE A 24 -0.19 7.25 5.80
CA PHE A 24 -0.78 6.87 7.09
C PHE A 24 0.30 6.15 7.91
N LEU A 25 0.85 6.83 8.90
CA LEU A 25 2.06 6.42 9.63
C LEU A 25 1.81 6.39 11.14
N PRO A 26 1.03 5.43 11.68
CA PRO A 26 0.89 5.30 13.13
C PRO A 26 2.27 4.98 13.75
N GLU A 27 2.62 5.63 14.87
CA GLU A 27 3.94 5.47 15.51
C GLU A 27 4.27 4.01 15.88
N THR A 28 3.23 3.22 16.17
CA THR A 28 3.32 1.79 16.48
C THR A 28 3.57 0.90 15.26
N ALA A 29 3.65 1.46 14.05
CA ALA A 29 3.74 0.70 12.82
C ALA A 29 4.98 -0.20 12.77
N ARG A 30 4.75 -1.48 12.50
CA ARG A 30 5.79 -2.51 12.28
C ARG A 30 5.91 -2.88 10.80
N VAL A 31 4.84 -2.63 10.05
CA VAL A 31 4.71 -2.92 8.62
C VAL A 31 4.37 -1.63 7.89
N LEU A 32 5.00 -1.38 6.74
CA LEU A 32 4.61 -0.33 5.80
C LEU A 32 4.23 -0.96 4.46
N ILE A 33 2.96 -0.84 4.08
CA ILE A 33 2.47 -1.29 2.77
C ILE A 33 2.58 -0.13 1.78
N LEU A 34 3.21 -0.40 0.65
CA LEU A 34 3.57 0.55 -0.39
C LEU A 34 2.85 0.19 -1.71
N GLY A 35 1.94 1.07 -2.11
CA GLY A 35 1.35 1.08 -3.45
C GLY A 35 2.00 2.16 -4.33
N THR A 36 1.72 2.13 -5.63
CA THR A 36 2.25 3.11 -6.58
C THR A 36 1.51 4.45 -6.49
N PHE A 37 0.47 4.62 -7.30
CA PHE A 37 -0.30 5.84 -7.44
C PHE A 37 -1.79 5.49 -7.55
N PRO A 38 -2.70 6.22 -6.89
CA PRO A 38 -4.12 5.86 -6.86
C PRO A 38 -4.73 6.08 -8.24
N PRO A 39 -5.94 5.55 -8.48
CA PRO A 39 -6.68 5.87 -9.69
C PRO A 39 -7.08 7.37 -9.72
N ALA A 40 -7.50 7.83 -10.90
CA ALA A 40 -8.05 9.17 -11.10
C ALA A 40 -9.25 9.44 -10.17
N ALA A 41 -9.51 10.71 -9.85
CA ALA A 41 -10.43 11.13 -8.80
C ALA A 41 -11.85 10.55 -8.95
N GLU A 42 -12.36 10.51 -10.18
CA GLU A 42 -13.68 9.99 -10.56
C GLU A 42 -13.84 8.46 -10.37
N LYS A 43 -12.75 7.74 -10.10
CA LYS A 43 -12.75 6.29 -9.81
C LYS A 43 -12.58 6.00 -8.32
N ARG A 44 -12.49 7.02 -7.48
CA ARG A 44 -12.32 6.89 -6.02
C ARG A 44 -13.70 6.80 -5.37
N ALA A 45 -13.86 5.87 -4.45
CA ALA A 45 -15.08 5.67 -3.66
C ALA A 45 -14.90 6.10 -2.20
N MET A 46 -13.71 6.56 -1.81
CA MET A 46 -13.40 7.13 -0.51
C MET A 46 -12.10 7.97 -0.57
N ASP A 47 -11.91 8.83 0.42
CA ASP A 47 -10.71 9.67 0.57
C ASP A 47 -9.63 8.97 1.43
N PHE A 48 -9.20 7.79 0.98
CA PHE A 48 -8.13 7.03 1.60
C PHE A 48 -7.44 6.08 0.61
N TYR A 49 -6.36 5.41 1.03
CA TYR A 49 -5.58 4.48 0.20
C TYR A 49 -6.44 3.35 -0.40
N TYR A 50 -6.03 2.88 -1.59
CA TYR A 50 -6.79 1.90 -2.38
C TYR A 50 -8.29 2.28 -2.53
N PRO A 51 -8.57 3.50 -3.03
CA PRO A 51 -9.90 4.12 -2.91
C PRO A 51 -10.95 3.54 -3.85
N ASN A 52 -10.56 2.81 -4.89
CA ASN A 52 -11.52 2.22 -5.82
C ASN A 52 -12.14 0.97 -5.20
N PHE A 53 -13.47 0.91 -5.13
CA PHE A 53 -14.19 -0.21 -4.55
C PHE A 53 -13.91 -1.57 -5.21
N GLN A 54 -13.47 -1.57 -6.47
CA GLN A 54 -13.03 -2.79 -7.18
C GLN A 54 -11.63 -3.26 -6.79
N ASN A 55 -10.82 -2.42 -6.13
CA ASN A 55 -9.54 -2.86 -5.61
C ASN A 55 -9.77 -3.84 -4.44
N ASP A 56 -9.00 -4.92 -4.42
CA ASP A 56 -9.21 -6.01 -3.47
C ASP A 56 -8.43 -5.81 -2.15
N MET A 57 -7.67 -4.72 -1.95
CA MET A 57 -6.86 -4.52 -0.74
C MET A 57 -7.68 -4.72 0.55
N TRP A 58 -8.81 -4.04 0.66
CA TRP A 58 -9.63 -4.11 1.86
C TRP A 58 -10.35 -5.45 2.02
N ARG A 59 -10.62 -6.15 0.91
CA ARG A 59 -11.15 -7.52 0.95
C ARG A 59 -10.10 -8.51 1.43
N ILE A 60 -8.87 -8.36 0.94
CA ILE A 60 -7.71 -9.14 1.36
C ILE A 60 -7.51 -8.97 2.86
N LEU A 61 -7.44 -7.74 3.38
CA LEU A 61 -7.25 -7.51 4.81
C LEU A 61 -8.45 -7.99 5.64
N GLY A 62 -9.67 -7.84 5.15
CA GLY A 62 -10.88 -8.41 5.76
C GLY A 62 -10.79 -9.93 5.89
N MET A 63 -10.38 -10.64 4.83
CA MET A 63 -10.19 -12.10 4.87
C MET A 63 -9.04 -12.51 5.79
N VAL A 64 -7.93 -11.77 5.78
CA VAL A 64 -6.73 -12.12 6.57
C VAL A 64 -7.00 -12.00 8.08
N TYR A 65 -7.65 -10.92 8.51
CA TYR A 65 -7.80 -10.59 9.93
C TYR A 65 -9.17 -10.96 10.52
N PHE A 66 -10.20 -11.07 9.68
CA PHE A 66 -11.59 -11.25 10.13
C PHE A 66 -12.31 -12.41 9.43
N SER A 67 -11.64 -13.11 8.49
CA SER A 67 -12.27 -14.14 7.65
C SER A 67 -13.49 -13.64 6.86
N ASP A 68 -13.58 -12.34 6.60
CA ASP A 68 -14.71 -11.70 5.92
C ASP A 68 -14.23 -10.67 4.89
N PRO A 69 -14.45 -10.89 3.57
CA PRO A 69 -14.04 -9.94 2.54
C PRO A 69 -14.84 -8.63 2.55
N ASP A 70 -16.02 -8.57 3.15
CA ASP A 70 -16.84 -7.36 3.23
C ASP A 70 -16.70 -6.63 4.58
N HIS A 71 -15.78 -7.07 5.46
CA HIS A 71 -15.59 -6.51 6.80
C HIS A 71 -15.46 -4.97 6.82
N PHE A 72 -14.73 -4.40 5.85
CA PHE A 72 -14.49 -2.96 5.72
C PHE A 72 -15.47 -2.24 4.80
N ARG A 73 -16.52 -2.91 4.32
CA ARG A 73 -17.51 -2.30 3.44
C ARG A 73 -18.31 -1.23 4.19
N LYS A 74 -18.62 -0.12 3.50
CA LYS A 74 -19.49 0.94 4.03
C LYS A 74 -20.97 0.59 3.81
N GLY A 75 -21.52 -0.25 4.67
CA GLY A 75 -22.91 -0.73 4.56
C GLY A 75 -23.19 -1.29 3.17
N MET A 76 -24.27 -0.82 2.52
CA MET A 76 -24.62 -1.26 1.16
C MET A 76 -23.95 -0.46 0.05
N GLU A 77 -23.24 0.63 0.36
CA GLU A 77 -22.58 1.47 -0.65
C GLU A 77 -21.49 0.72 -1.41
N LYS A 78 -21.19 1.15 -2.65
CA LYS A 78 -20.02 0.68 -3.40
C LYS A 78 -18.77 1.44 -2.93
N ALA A 79 -18.50 1.39 -1.64
CA ALA A 79 -17.40 2.06 -0.96
C ALA A 79 -16.92 1.24 0.25
N PHE A 80 -15.71 1.55 0.70
CA PHE A 80 -15.19 1.05 1.98
C PHE A 80 -15.27 2.16 3.04
N ASP A 81 -15.20 1.79 4.31
CA ASP A 81 -15.26 2.72 5.44
C ASP A 81 -13.83 3.15 5.86
N PRO A 82 -13.38 4.36 5.52
CA PRO A 82 -12.03 4.81 5.85
C PRO A 82 -11.80 4.99 7.35
N THR A 83 -12.85 5.22 8.15
CA THR A 83 -12.73 5.36 9.61
C THR A 83 -12.44 4.00 10.23
N ARG A 84 -13.23 2.97 9.88
CA ARG A 84 -12.98 1.60 10.36
C ARG A 84 -11.63 1.07 9.92
N ILE A 85 -11.24 1.37 8.69
CA ILE A 85 -9.92 1.03 8.15
C ILE A 85 -8.80 1.67 8.98
N ARG A 86 -8.85 2.98 9.24
CA ARG A 86 -7.79 3.68 9.99
C ARG A 86 -7.65 3.15 11.42
N LEU A 87 -8.77 2.86 12.08
CA LEU A 87 -8.77 2.27 13.42
C LEU A 87 -8.07 0.90 13.40
N PHE A 88 -8.50 0.01 12.49
CA PHE A 88 -7.87 -1.31 12.33
C PHE A 88 -6.37 -1.22 12.06
N LEU A 89 -5.93 -0.34 11.14
CA LEU A 89 -4.52 -0.20 10.79
C LEU A 89 -3.69 0.34 11.96
N ALA A 90 -4.22 1.29 12.73
CA ALA A 90 -3.55 1.81 13.91
C ALA A 90 -3.41 0.74 15.00
N GLU A 91 -4.46 -0.03 15.26
CA GLU A 91 -4.46 -1.12 16.23
C GLU A 91 -3.49 -2.25 15.84
N THR A 92 -3.44 -2.60 14.55
CA THR A 92 -2.55 -3.67 14.05
C THR A 92 -1.12 -3.23 13.78
N GLY A 93 -0.81 -1.92 13.86
CA GLY A 93 0.52 -1.41 13.56
C GLY A 93 0.89 -1.53 12.08
N ILE A 94 -0.07 -1.27 11.18
CA ILE A 94 0.13 -1.25 9.73
C ILE A 94 0.09 0.20 9.24
N ALA A 95 1.18 0.64 8.64
CA ALA A 95 1.29 1.89 7.93
C ALA A 95 1.02 1.72 6.42
N LEU A 96 0.58 2.80 5.77
CA LEU A 96 0.40 2.88 4.32
C LEU A 96 1.15 4.07 3.76
N GLY A 97 1.82 3.89 2.63
CA GLY A 97 2.53 4.95 1.93
C GLY A 97 2.47 4.78 0.41
N PRO A 98 2.68 5.87 -0.34
CA PRO A 98 2.91 5.77 -1.78
C PRO A 98 4.39 5.52 -2.06
N THR A 99 4.69 4.93 -3.22
CA THR A 99 6.03 5.00 -3.79
C THR A 99 6.17 6.18 -4.77
N VAL A 100 5.05 6.71 -5.28
CA VAL A 100 5.03 7.81 -6.24
C VAL A 100 4.29 9.01 -5.65
N LEU A 101 4.96 10.16 -5.56
CA LEU A 101 4.35 11.41 -5.10
C LEU A 101 3.73 12.20 -6.25
N ARG A 102 4.35 12.21 -7.43
CA ARG A 102 3.82 12.86 -8.63
C ARG A 102 3.97 11.98 -9.86
N ALA A 103 2.93 11.97 -10.69
CA ALA A 103 2.86 11.10 -11.85
C ALA A 103 2.14 11.75 -13.03
N GLN A 104 2.36 11.20 -14.21
CA GLN A 104 1.62 11.49 -15.44
C GLN A 104 1.00 10.19 -15.96
N ARG A 105 -0.31 10.16 -16.21
CA ARG A 105 -1.00 8.99 -16.79
C ARG A 105 -1.01 9.07 -18.30
N GLU A 106 -0.21 8.26 -18.97
CA GLU A 106 -0.10 8.29 -20.43
C GLU A 106 -1.39 7.84 -21.15
N LYS A 107 -2.19 7.00 -20.49
CA LYS A 107 -3.45 6.45 -21.04
C LYS A 107 -4.68 6.84 -20.21
N GLY A 108 -4.55 7.82 -19.30
CA GLY A 108 -5.65 8.27 -18.45
C GLY A 108 -6.23 7.20 -17.51
N ASN A 109 -5.49 6.11 -17.24
CA ASN A 109 -5.95 5.00 -16.42
C ASN A 109 -5.02 4.73 -15.22
N ALA A 110 -5.40 3.77 -14.38
CA ALA A 110 -4.68 3.42 -13.16
C ALA A 110 -3.63 2.31 -13.36
N SER A 111 -3.24 2.02 -14.61
CA SER A 111 -2.27 0.96 -14.90
C SER A 111 -0.85 1.46 -14.64
N ASP A 112 -0.10 0.75 -13.80
CA ASP A 112 1.32 1.00 -13.58
C ASP A 112 2.16 0.92 -14.87
N LYS A 113 1.68 0.18 -15.89
CA LYS A 113 2.34 0.05 -17.19
C LYS A 113 2.41 1.38 -17.96
N PHE A 114 1.44 2.26 -17.74
CA PHE A 114 1.30 3.55 -18.44
C PHE A 114 1.36 4.73 -17.46
N LEU A 115 2.01 4.49 -16.32
CA LEU A 115 2.23 5.49 -15.28
C LEU A 115 3.68 5.97 -15.39
N HIS A 116 3.83 7.22 -15.83
CA HIS A 116 5.11 7.90 -15.85
C HIS A 116 5.36 8.55 -14.50
N VAL A 117 6.48 8.22 -13.86
CA VAL A 117 6.85 8.72 -12.53
C VAL A 117 7.62 10.02 -12.69
N VAL A 118 7.06 11.10 -12.16
CA VAL A 118 7.69 12.43 -12.16
C VAL A 118 8.48 12.63 -10.88
N GLU A 119 7.94 12.16 -9.76
CA GLU A 119 8.56 12.28 -8.44
C GLU A 119 8.22 11.06 -7.58
N GLU A 120 9.25 10.35 -7.11
CA GLU A 120 9.12 9.29 -6.11
C GLU A 120 8.85 9.87 -4.72
N ALA A 121 8.09 9.15 -3.90
CA ALA A 121 7.93 9.51 -2.48
C ALA A 121 9.18 9.13 -1.69
N SER A 122 9.61 9.99 -0.75
CA SER A 122 10.76 9.70 0.11
C SER A 122 10.44 8.60 1.13
N LEU A 123 10.94 7.39 0.90
CA LEU A 123 10.77 6.27 1.81
C LEU A 123 11.52 6.49 3.12
N ALA A 124 12.70 7.12 3.05
CA ALA A 124 13.49 7.51 4.21
C ALA A 124 12.70 8.45 5.15
N ALA A 125 12.03 9.47 4.59
CA ALA A 125 11.22 10.39 5.38
C ALA A 125 10.01 9.71 6.05
N MET A 126 9.38 8.74 5.38
CA MET A 126 8.32 7.94 6.00
C MET A 126 8.88 7.04 7.11
N LEU A 127 9.97 6.32 6.84
CA LEU A 127 10.56 5.37 7.79
C LEU A 127 11.08 6.03 9.08
N ARG A 128 11.56 7.29 9.01
CA ARG A 128 11.94 8.04 10.21
C ARG A 128 10.76 8.33 11.15
N GLN A 129 9.53 8.42 10.63
CA GLN A 129 8.32 8.62 11.44
C GLN A 129 7.79 7.31 12.05
N ILE A 130 8.19 6.16 11.52
CA ILE A 130 7.81 4.83 12.01
C ILE A 130 9.07 4.01 12.41
N PRO A 131 9.73 4.38 13.52
CA PRO A 131 11.00 3.78 13.92
C PRO A 131 10.90 2.28 14.26
N HIS A 132 9.69 1.79 14.54
CA HIS A 132 9.44 0.37 14.81
C HIS A 132 9.19 -0.47 13.55
N CYS A 133 9.09 0.15 12.38
CA CYS A 133 8.87 -0.57 11.12
C CYS A 133 10.05 -1.49 10.80
N ARG A 134 9.79 -2.77 10.52
CA ARG A 134 10.82 -3.75 10.14
C ARG A 134 10.53 -4.40 8.79
N LEU A 135 9.31 -4.28 8.29
CA LEU A 135 8.85 -4.91 7.07
C LEU A 135 8.24 -3.89 6.11
N LEU A 136 8.75 -3.85 4.89
CA LEU A 136 8.11 -3.21 3.74
C LEU A 136 7.37 -4.25 2.93
N ILE A 137 6.13 -3.94 2.56
CA ILE A 137 5.34 -4.74 1.62
C ILE A 137 5.08 -3.90 0.39
N THR A 138 5.41 -4.39 -0.80
CA THR A 138 5.07 -3.72 -2.05
C THR A 138 3.94 -4.45 -2.76
N THR A 139 2.98 -3.69 -3.31
CA THR A 139 1.83 -4.26 -4.03
C THR A 139 2.06 -4.23 -5.54
N GLY A 140 2.84 -5.18 -6.06
CA GLY A 140 3.16 -5.29 -7.49
C GLY A 140 4.60 -4.90 -7.86
N GLU A 141 4.91 -5.00 -9.15
CA GLU A 141 6.27 -4.84 -9.68
C GLU A 141 6.78 -3.41 -9.55
N LYS A 142 6.07 -2.43 -10.11
CA LYS A 142 6.47 -1.03 -10.17
C LYS A 142 6.78 -0.45 -8.78
N ALA A 143 5.94 -0.73 -7.78
CA ALA A 143 6.20 -0.32 -6.39
C ALA A 143 7.50 -0.95 -5.85
N THR A 144 7.80 -2.20 -6.21
CA THR A 144 9.04 -2.88 -5.79
C THR A 144 10.26 -2.25 -6.45
N GLU A 145 10.21 -1.96 -7.74
CA GLU A 145 11.31 -1.29 -8.47
C GLU A 145 11.66 0.05 -7.82
N ILE A 146 10.65 0.88 -7.54
CA ILE A 146 10.84 2.18 -6.90
C ILE A 146 11.45 2.05 -5.50
N VAL A 147 10.99 1.08 -4.69
CA VAL A 147 11.61 0.82 -3.38
C VAL A 147 13.09 0.47 -3.55
N LEU A 148 13.43 -0.38 -4.51
CA LEU A 148 14.81 -0.79 -4.77
C LEU A 148 15.69 0.37 -5.25
N HIS A 149 15.15 1.37 -5.95
CA HIS A 149 15.91 2.58 -6.34
C HIS A 149 16.43 3.37 -5.13
N GLN A 150 15.70 3.34 -4.02
CA GLN A 150 16.06 4.07 -2.80
C GLN A 150 16.88 3.23 -1.80
N CYS A 151 17.13 1.95 -2.10
CA CYS A 151 17.92 1.07 -1.26
C CYS A 151 19.42 1.25 -1.50
N THR A 152 20.21 1.08 -0.44
CA THR A 152 21.66 0.93 -0.54
C THR A 152 22.00 -0.49 -0.99
N ASN A 153 22.82 -0.66 -2.02
CA ASN A 153 23.20 -1.97 -2.58
C ASN A 153 21.99 -2.89 -2.83
N PRO A 154 21.01 -2.46 -3.65
CA PRO A 154 19.74 -3.16 -3.78
C PRO A 154 19.92 -4.59 -4.30
N PRO A 155 19.12 -5.56 -3.80
CA PRO A 155 19.06 -6.88 -4.39
C PRO A 155 18.44 -6.81 -5.80
N LYS A 156 18.56 -7.92 -6.55
CA LYS A 156 17.76 -8.11 -7.76
C LYS A 156 16.27 -8.07 -7.41
N LEU A 157 15.45 -7.64 -8.37
CA LEU A 157 13.99 -7.62 -8.25
C LEU A 157 13.47 -8.98 -7.74
N PRO A 158 12.90 -9.05 -6.51
CA PRO A 158 12.42 -10.31 -5.96
C PRO A 158 11.23 -10.83 -6.76
N ARG A 159 11.02 -12.15 -6.70
CA ARG A 159 9.81 -12.77 -7.27
C ARG A 159 8.60 -12.40 -6.42
N THR A 160 7.42 -12.29 -7.04
CA THR A 160 6.16 -12.14 -6.30
C THR A 160 5.98 -13.29 -5.30
N GLY A 161 5.63 -12.96 -4.06
CA GLY A 161 5.50 -13.90 -2.95
C GLY A 161 6.80 -14.18 -2.19
N THR A 162 7.89 -13.45 -2.46
CA THR A 162 9.16 -13.65 -1.77
C THR A 162 9.58 -12.42 -0.98
N SER A 163 10.39 -12.67 0.05
CA SER A 163 10.95 -11.65 0.93
C SER A 163 12.47 -11.64 0.81
N VAL A 164 13.06 -10.45 0.77
CA VAL A 164 14.52 -10.25 0.69
C VAL A 164 14.97 -9.17 1.68
N PRO A 165 16.16 -9.31 2.30
CA PRO A 165 16.72 -8.24 3.10
C PRO A 165 17.10 -7.05 2.22
N ILE A 166 16.89 -5.85 2.75
CA ILE A 166 17.28 -4.59 2.12
C ILE A 166 17.87 -3.65 3.18
N THR A 167 18.68 -2.69 2.74
CA THR A 167 19.14 -1.58 3.57
C THR A 167 18.62 -0.28 2.97
N LEU A 168 17.89 0.52 3.76
CA LEU A 168 17.29 1.79 3.34
C LEU A 168 17.44 2.80 4.48
N ASP A 169 17.97 3.99 4.19
CA ASP A 169 18.25 5.04 5.20
C ASP A 169 19.10 4.51 6.38
N GLY A 170 20.08 3.65 6.08
CA GLY A 170 20.95 3.01 7.08
C GLY A 170 20.24 1.96 7.96
N ARG A 171 19.00 1.58 7.65
CA ARG A 171 18.23 0.59 8.40
C ARG A 171 18.15 -0.72 7.63
N ASP A 172 18.41 -1.81 8.33
CA ASP A 172 18.14 -3.16 7.82
C ASP A 172 16.66 -3.51 7.99
N LEU A 173 16.01 -3.80 6.87
CA LEU A 173 14.59 -4.10 6.77
C LEU A 173 14.38 -5.37 5.95
N LEU A 174 13.19 -5.94 6.05
CA LEU A 174 12.72 -6.97 5.14
C LEU A 174 11.81 -6.33 4.08
N LEU A 175 11.98 -6.69 2.81
CA LEU A 175 11.08 -6.30 1.72
C LEU A 175 10.35 -7.55 1.19
N SER A 176 9.03 -7.55 1.29
CA SER A 176 8.16 -8.59 0.69
C SER A 176 7.44 -8.04 -0.53
N ARG A 177 7.70 -8.64 -1.70
CA ARG A 177 6.94 -8.31 -2.91
C ARG A 177 5.68 -9.15 -2.96
N LEU A 178 4.51 -8.53 -2.82
CA LEU A 178 3.22 -9.20 -2.91
C LEU A 178 2.51 -8.92 -4.24
N PRO A 179 1.55 -9.78 -4.65
CA PRO A 179 0.78 -9.53 -5.86
C PRO A 179 -0.01 -8.22 -5.74
N SER A 180 -0.23 -7.55 -6.87
CA SER A 180 -1.05 -6.35 -6.89
C SER A 180 -2.48 -6.66 -6.42
N THR A 181 -3.02 -5.76 -5.60
CA THR A 181 -4.41 -5.83 -5.12
C THR A 181 -5.43 -5.41 -6.18
N SER A 182 -4.98 -4.95 -7.35
CA SER A 182 -5.86 -4.68 -8.49
C SER A 182 -6.43 -5.98 -9.05
N ARG A 183 -7.71 -5.96 -9.47
CA ARG A 183 -8.34 -7.07 -10.21
C ARG A 183 -7.77 -7.28 -11.61
N ALA A 184 -7.04 -6.30 -12.14
CA ALA A 184 -6.31 -6.46 -13.40
C ALA A 184 -5.15 -7.47 -13.28
N TYR A 185 -4.65 -7.71 -12.06
CA TYR A 185 -3.66 -8.75 -11.82
C TYR A 185 -4.35 -10.14 -11.81
N PRO A 186 -3.94 -11.08 -12.68
CA PRO A 186 -4.67 -12.33 -12.96
C PRO A 186 -4.46 -13.37 -11.84
N MET A 187 -5.00 -13.10 -10.66
CA MET A 187 -4.97 -13.98 -9.50
C MET A 187 -6.27 -13.84 -8.72
N LYS A 188 -6.84 -14.98 -8.29
CA LYS A 188 -8.05 -15.03 -7.48
C LYS A 188 -7.85 -14.33 -6.13
N LEU A 189 -8.93 -13.74 -5.60
CA LEU A 189 -8.91 -13.00 -4.34
C LEU A 189 -8.37 -13.87 -3.19
N GLU A 190 -8.83 -15.12 -3.10
CA GLU A 190 -8.45 -16.06 -2.04
C GLU A 190 -6.95 -16.32 -2.06
N LYS A 191 -6.38 -16.49 -3.27
CA LYS A 191 -4.94 -16.73 -3.41
C LYS A 191 -4.11 -15.50 -3.05
N LYS A 192 -4.60 -14.29 -3.38
CA LYS A 192 -3.97 -13.06 -2.89
C LYS A 192 -4.03 -13.01 -1.37
N ALA A 193 -5.19 -13.28 -0.77
CA ALA A 193 -5.38 -13.25 0.67
C ALA A 193 -4.45 -14.24 1.40
N GLU A 194 -4.25 -15.46 0.89
CA GLU A 194 -3.27 -16.42 1.42
C GLU A 194 -1.85 -15.85 1.45
N MET A 195 -1.38 -15.26 0.34
CA MET A 195 -0.02 -14.70 0.26
C MET A 195 0.17 -13.50 1.19
N TYR A 196 -0.85 -12.65 1.32
CA TYR A 196 -0.83 -11.53 2.28
C TYR A 196 -0.86 -12.05 3.72
N LYS A 197 -1.65 -13.09 4.01
CA LYS A 197 -1.76 -13.71 5.33
C LYS A 197 -0.41 -14.22 5.85
N GLU A 198 0.32 -14.94 5.00
CA GLU A 198 1.63 -15.52 5.34
C GLU A 198 2.63 -14.46 5.82
N VAL A 199 2.58 -13.27 5.22
CA VAL A 199 3.50 -12.16 5.53
C VAL A 199 2.97 -11.31 6.69
N LEU A 200 1.69 -10.90 6.63
CA LEU A 200 1.13 -9.93 7.57
C LEU A 200 0.97 -10.49 8.98
N LEU A 201 0.49 -11.73 9.15
CA LEU A 201 0.27 -12.27 10.49
C LEU A 201 1.57 -12.54 11.26
N GLN A 202 2.71 -12.66 10.57
CA GLN A 202 4.02 -12.77 11.22
C GLN A 202 4.50 -11.41 11.76
N ALA A 203 4.22 -10.32 11.05
CA ALA A 203 4.78 -9.00 11.34
C ALA A 203 3.82 -8.04 12.06
N ALA A 204 2.52 -8.24 11.89
CA ALA A 204 1.41 -7.48 12.47
C ALA A 204 0.29 -8.46 12.89
N PRO A 205 0.53 -9.29 13.92
CA PRO A 205 -0.49 -10.22 14.41
C PRO A 205 -1.69 -9.46 14.98
N PRO A 206 -2.91 -10.03 14.94
CA PRO A 206 -4.06 -9.44 15.59
C PRO A 206 -3.81 -9.39 17.10
N ASP A 207 -4.14 -8.26 17.72
CA ASP A 207 -4.24 -8.20 19.18
C ASP A 207 -5.32 -9.18 19.67
N ALA A 208 -5.14 -9.74 20.87
CA ALA A 208 -6.06 -10.71 21.46
C ALA A 208 -7.53 -10.22 21.55
N GLY A 209 -7.77 -8.91 21.43
CA GLY A 209 -9.10 -8.30 21.42
C GLY A 209 -9.70 -8.01 20.04
N LEU A 210 -8.96 -8.20 18.93
CA LEU A 210 -9.44 -7.85 17.59
C LEU A 210 -10.53 -8.83 17.09
N GLY A 211 -10.40 -10.11 17.44
CA GLY A 211 -11.34 -11.17 17.03
C GLY A 211 -12.68 -11.18 17.79
N SER A 212 -12.73 -10.63 19.00
CA SER A 212 -13.96 -10.63 19.83
C SER A 212 -14.89 -9.45 19.55
N ARG A 213 -14.41 -8.39 18.88
CA ARG A 213 -15.20 -7.18 18.57
C ARG A 213 -15.93 -7.25 17.23
N GLY A 214 -15.58 -8.20 16.36
CA GLY A 214 -16.21 -8.37 15.04
C GLY A 214 -17.61 -9.01 15.07
N ALA A 215 -18.06 -9.53 16.21
CA ALA A 215 -19.33 -10.26 16.34
C ALA A 215 -20.46 -9.45 17.01
N GLY A 216 -20.27 -8.15 17.30
CA GLY A 216 -21.21 -7.42 18.13
C GLY A 216 -21.26 -5.92 17.87
N LEU A 217 -21.63 -5.52 16.65
CA LEU A 217 -22.21 -4.20 16.38
C LEU A 217 -23.24 -4.32 15.25
N ASP A 218 -24.34 -5.01 15.53
CA ASP A 218 -25.63 -4.76 14.90
C ASP A 218 -26.54 -4.13 15.97
N VAL A 219 -26.71 -2.81 15.89
CA VAL A 219 -27.86 -2.05 16.42
C VAL A 219 -28.20 -0.96 15.41
#